data_AF-A0A8J7NCN2-F1
#
_entry.id   AF-A0A8J7NCN2-F1
#
_cell.length_a   1.000
_cell.length_b   1.000
_cell.length_c   1.000
_cell.angle_alpha   90.00
_cell.angle_beta   90.00
_cell.angle_gamma   90.00
#
_symmetry.space_group_name_H-M   'P 1'
#
loop_
_entity.id
_entity.type
_entity.pdbx_description
1 polymer ?
#
loop_
_entity_poly.entity_id
_entity_poly.type
_entity_poly.pdbx_seq_one_letter_code
_entity_poly.pdbx_strand_id
1 'polypeptide(L)'
;MAQSWNVRGSSVSTIILWLGSLLGFFIVFGWYSSLIQPTQLSFETVSADVQELQIRINSACGSTSYASWYNPRTEEGNFIINNSRVCIEIPKKKKCLLSICDTNITKTIDLSEIIYINVAKYHQNDTISVWGDRIPVNTTYVSPFQNGTANDTDSG
;
A
#
# COMPACT_ATOMS: atom_id res chain seq x y z
N MET A 1 60.34 47.34 -11.61
CA MET A 1 59.27 48.03 -10.84
C MET A 1 58.03 47.14 -10.94
N ALA A 2 57.68 46.44 -9.85
CA ALA A 2 56.55 45.52 -9.85
C ALA A 2 55.25 46.31 -9.58
N GLN A 3 54.35 46.35 -10.55
CA GLN A 3 52.99 46.85 -10.34
C GLN A 3 52.21 45.79 -9.58
N SER A 4 51.95 46.02 -8.29
CA SER A 4 50.99 45.22 -7.54
C SER A 4 49.58 45.64 -7.96
N TRP A 5 48.85 44.74 -8.61
CA TRP A 5 47.44 44.92 -8.90
C TRP A 5 46.66 44.69 -7.60
N ASN A 6 46.46 45.75 -6.83
CA ASN A 6 45.57 45.72 -5.68
C ASN A 6 44.12 45.80 -6.20
N VAL A 7 43.58 44.67 -6.64
CA VAL A 7 42.16 44.54 -6.98
C VAL A 7 41.39 44.56 -5.67
N ARG A 8 41.00 45.76 -5.22
CA ARG A 8 39.94 45.90 -4.22
C ARG A 8 38.68 45.30 -4.83
N GLY A 9 38.39 44.05 -4.47
CA GLY A 9 37.14 43.38 -4.85
C GLY A 9 35.98 44.29 -4.44
N SER A 10 35.31 44.88 -5.42
CA SER A 10 34.13 45.71 -5.18
C SER A 10 33.10 44.84 -4.48
N SER A 11 32.57 45.30 -3.34
CA SER A 11 31.60 44.57 -2.52
C SER A 11 30.40 44.07 -3.33
N VAL A 12 30.07 44.76 -4.41
CA VAL A 12 29.01 44.40 -5.36
C VAL A 12 29.31 43.10 -6.12
N SER A 13 30.57 42.87 -6.51
CA SER A 13 30.98 41.64 -7.22
C SER A 13 30.88 40.40 -6.31
N THR A 14 31.26 40.57 -5.05
CA THR A 14 31.11 39.50 -4.04
C THR A 14 29.64 39.17 -3.79
N ILE A 15 28.75 40.17 -3.72
CA ILE A 15 27.31 39.97 -3.51
C ILE A 15 26.68 39.16 -4.67
N ILE A 16 27.05 39.47 -5.92
CA ILE A 16 26.52 38.77 -7.11
C ILE A 16 26.97 37.31 -7.12
N LEU A 17 28.21 37.02 -6.74
CA LEU A 17 28.72 35.65 -6.65
C LEU A 17 27.97 34.81 -5.61
N TRP A 18 27.65 35.39 -4.45
CA TRP A 18 26.86 34.69 -3.42
C TRP A 18 25.42 34.44 -3.89
N LEU A 19 24.77 35.42 -4.52
CA LEU A 19 23.42 35.26 -5.08
C LEU A 19 23.35 34.17 -6.15
N GLY A 20 24.33 34.12 -7.06
CA GLY A 20 24.41 33.09 -8.10
C GLY A 20 24.61 31.69 -7.50
N SER A 21 25.47 31.57 -6.49
CA SER A 21 25.71 30.31 -5.77
C SER A 21 24.44 29.80 -5.07
N LEU A 22 23.71 30.71 -4.43
CA LEU A 22 22.50 30.39 -3.68
C LEU A 22 21.36 29.91 -4.60
N LEU A 23 21.19 30.54 -5.76
CA LEU A 23 20.27 30.10 -6.81
C LEU A 23 20.65 28.73 -7.38
N GLY A 24 21.94 28.50 -7.65
CA GLY A 24 22.44 27.21 -8.12
C GLY A 24 22.16 26.08 -7.12
N PHE A 25 22.35 26.35 -5.82
CA PHE A 25 22.03 25.40 -4.76
C PHE A 25 20.55 25.04 -4.74
N PHE A 26 19.64 26.01 -4.89
CA PHE A 26 18.20 25.75 -4.93
C PHE A 26 17.77 24.87 -6.11
N ILE A 27 18.38 25.06 -7.29
CA ILE A 27 18.08 24.23 -8.47
C ILE A 27 18.51 22.77 -8.23
N VAL A 28 19.74 22.57 -7.72
CA VAL A 28 20.26 21.24 -7.41
C VAL A 28 19.45 20.56 -6.30
N PHE A 29 19.07 21.32 -5.26
CA PHE A 29 18.25 20.82 -4.17
C PHE A 29 16.84 20.44 -4.62
N GLY A 30 16.22 21.24 -5.50
CA GLY A 30 14.92 20.94 -6.10
C GLY A 30 14.94 19.63 -6.90
N TRP A 31 15.97 19.44 -7.73
CA TRP A 31 16.17 18.18 -8.46
C TRP A 31 16.36 17.00 -7.52
N TYR A 32 17.18 17.14 -6.48
CA TYR A 32 17.38 16.09 -5.48
C TYR A 32 16.08 15.72 -4.74
N SER A 33 15.24 16.72 -4.41
CA SER A 33 13.95 16.47 -3.74
C SER A 33 12.97 15.68 -4.61
N SER A 34 12.95 15.94 -5.92
CA SER A 34 12.07 15.22 -6.87
C SER A 34 12.44 13.73 -7.03
N LEU A 35 13.72 13.38 -6.84
CA LEU A 35 14.20 11.99 -6.86
C LEU A 35 13.78 11.18 -5.61
N ILE A 36 13.46 11.83 -4.49
CA ILE A 36 13.13 11.15 -3.22
C ILE A 36 11.62 10.93 -3.08
N GLN A 37 10.79 11.82 -3.62
CA GLN A 37 9.32 11.72 -3.57
C GLN A 37 8.71 10.39 -4.04
N PRO A 38 9.18 9.69 -5.10
CA PRO A 38 8.53 8.44 -5.54
C PRO A 38 8.53 7.33 -4.47
N THR A 39 9.43 7.41 -3.49
CA THR A 39 9.54 6.37 -2.44
C THR A 39 8.53 6.51 -1.30
N GLN A 40 7.91 7.67 -1.14
CA GLN A 40 6.93 7.91 -0.07
C GLN A 40 5.54 7.37 -0.46
N LEU A 41 5.13 7.58 -1.71
CA LEU A 41 3.86 7.10 -2.25
C LEU A 41 3.72 5.58 -2.17
N SER A 42 4.77 4.84 -2.56
CA SER A 42 4.75 3.36 -2.48
C SER A 42 4.67 2.84 -1.05
N PHE A 43 5.25 3.55 -0.09
CA PHE A 43 5.18 3.17 1.32
C PHE A 43 3.81 3.44 1.94
N GLU A 44 3.18 4.53 1.56
CA GLU A 44 1.83 4.86 2.01
C GLU A 44 0.80 3.84 1.51
N THR A 45 0.90 3.43 0.23
CA THR A 45 0.08 2.35 -0.34
C THR A 45 0.29 1.04 0.41
N VAL A 46 1.54 0.62 0.64
CA VAL A 46 1.83 -0.60 1.41
C VAL A 46 1.29 -0.51 2.84
N SER A 47 1.37 0.66 3.48
CA SER A 47 0.84 0.83 4.84
C SER A 47 -0.68 0.70 4.87
N ALA A 48 -1.38 1.28 3.90
CA ALA A 48 -2.83 1.15 3.76
C ALA A 48 -3.24 -0.30 3.51
N ASP A 49 -2.52 -0.99 2.61
CA ASP A 49 -2.78 -2.38 2.25
C ASP A 49 -2.64 -3.32 3.46
N VAL A 50 -1.56 -3.17 4.26
CA VAL A 50 -1.36 -3.98 5.48
C VAL A 50 -2.44 -3.67 6.52
N GLN A 51 -2.84 -2.41 6.68
CA GLN A 51 -3.86 -1.99 7.65
C GLN A 51 -5.25 -2.53 7.27
N GLU A 52 -5.64 -2.42 6.01
CA GLU A 52 -6.93 -2.93 5.55
C GLU A 52 -7.02 -4.44 5.78
N LEU A 53 -5.94 -5.17 5.48
CA LEU A 53 -5.93 -6.61 5.67
C LEU A 53 -5.92 -7.03 7.15
N GLN A 54 -5.19 -6.29 7.99
CA GLN A 54 -5.23 -6.46 9.44
C GLN A 54 -6.65 -6.31 9.97
N ILE A 55 -7.40 -5.31 9.51
CA ILE A 55 -8.80 -5.10 9.91
C ILE A 55 -9.68 -6.30 9.51
N ARG A 56 -9.51 -6.84 8.30
CA ARG A 56 -10.28 -7.99 7.82
C ARG A 56 -9.97 -9.27 8.62
N ILE A 57 -8.70 -9.52 8.93
CA ILE A 57 -8.28 -10.65 9.78
C ILE A 57 -8.85 -10.49 11.20
N ASN A 58 -8.73 -9.30 11.78
CA ASN A 58 -9.29 -8.99 13.10
C ASN A 58 -10.82 -9.20 13.13
N SER A 59 -11.51 -8.80 12.06
CA SER A 59 -12.95 -8.99 11.92
C SER A 59 -13.31 -10.47 11.81
N ALA A 60 -12.52 -11.25 11.06
CA ALA A 60 -12.70 -12.70 10.98
C ALA A 60 -12.53 -13.37 12.35
N CYS A 61 -11.59 -12.92 13.16
CA CYS A 61 -11.37 -13.45 14.51
C CYS A 61 -12.52 -13.21 15.47
N GLY A 62 -13.10 -12.01 15.46
CA GLY A 62 -14.23 -11.66 16.33
C GLY A 62 -15.57 -12.26 15.89
N SER A 63 -15.63 -12.89 14.71
CA SER A 63 -16.87 -13.39 14.12
C SER A 63 -16.98 -14.91 14.22
N THR A 64 -18.21 -15.43 14.28
CA THR A 64 -18.49 -16.86 14.17
C THR A 64 -18.34 -17.36 12.73
N SER A 65 -18.65 -16.51 11.76
CA SER A 65 -18.42 -16.73 10.34
C SER A 65 -18.03 -15.42 9.66
N TYR A 66 -17.07 -15.45 8.76
CA TYR A 66 -16.61 -14.28 8.02
C TYR A 66 -16.11 -14.70 6.64
N ALA A 67 -16.38 -13.89 5.62
CA ALA A 67 -15.81 -14.06 4.30
C ALA A 67 -15.63 -12.68 3.68
N SER A 68 -14.45 -12.38 3.18
CA SER A 68 -14.15 -11.06 2.65
C SER A 68 -13.02 -11.10 1.65
N TRP A 69 -13.20 -10.40 0.53
CA TRP A 69 -12.22 -10.29 -0.54
C TRP A 69 -11.57 -8.92 -0.52
N TYR A 70 -10.25 -8.92 -0.56
CA TYR A 70 -9.42 -7.73 -0.61
C TYR A 70 -8.59 -7.75 -1.89
N ASN A 71 -8.55 -6.63 -2.62
CA ASN A 71 -7.69 -6.48 -3.78
C ASN A 71 -6.42 -5.70 -3.38
N PRO A 72 -5.23 -6.33 -3.36
CA PRO A 72 -3.99 -5.62 -3.08
C PRO A 72 -3.72 -4.56 -4.15
N ARG A 73 -3.44 -3.33 -3.72
CA ARG A 73 -3.01 -2.25 -4.63
C ARG A 73 -1.56 -2.40 -5.05
N THR A 74 -0.80 -3.10 -4.22
CA THR A 74 0.61 -3.41 -4.47
C THR A 74 0.72 -4.68 -5.30
N GLU A 75 1.22 -4.56 -6.53
CA GLU A 75 1.40 -5.68 -7.48
C GLU A 75 2.78 -6.37 -7.36
N GLU A 76 3.62 -5.92 -6.44
CA GLU A 76 4.98 -6.43 -6.25
C GLU A 76 5.23 -6.82 -4.79
N GLY A 77 6.01 -7.88 -4.58
CA GLY A 77 6.44 -8.32 -3.26
C GLY A 77 5.66 -9.50 -2.70
N ASN A 78 5.81 -9.75 -1.40
CA ASN A 78 5.25 -10.89 -0.71
C ASN A 78 4.34 -10.44 0.41
N PHE A 79 3.14 -10.98 0.42
CA PHE A 79 2.24 -10.94 1.53
C PHE A 79 2.55 -12.08 2.50
N ILE A 80 2.75 -11.78 3.79
CA ILE A 80 3.16 -12.76 4.79
C ILE A 80 2.24 -12.67 6.00
N ILE A 81 1.58 -13.77 6.34
CA ILE A 81 0.89 -13.98 7.62
C ILE A 81 1.76 -14.91 8.45
N ASN A 82 2.00 -14.54 9.70
CA ASN A 82 2.65 -15.38 10.68
C ASN A 82 1.90 -15.24 12.00
N ASN A 83 0.99 -16.17 12.27
CA ASN A 83 0.25 -16.29 13.51
C ASN A 83 -0.54 -15.00 13.83
N SER A 84 0.04 -14.12 14.64
CA SER A 84 -0.51 -12.82 15.02
C SER A 84 0.06 -11.63 14.25
N ARG A 85 0.79 -11.84 13.14
CA ARG A 85 1.39 -10.76 12.34
C ARG A 85 0.98 -10.84 10.88
N VAL A 86 0.69 -9.67 10.32
CA VAL A 86 0.34 -9.45 8.93
C VAL A 86 1.40 -8.52 8.34
N CYS A 87 2.07 -8.95 7.28
CA CYS A 87 3.15 -8.18 6.68
C CYS A 87 3.00 -8.12 5.15
N ILE A 88 3.47 -7.01 4.57
CA ILE A 88 3.80 -6.91 3.15
C ILE A 88 5.29 -6.58 3.04
N GLU A 89 5.98 -7.36 2.22
CA GLU A 89 7.40 -7.26 1.95
C GLU A 89 7.62 -6.94 0.48
N ILE A 90 7.97 -5.69 0.19
CA ILE A 90 8.36 -5.22 -1.14
C ILE A 90 9.88 -5.17 -1.25
N PRO A 91 10.47 -5.11 -2.45
CA PRO A 91 11.92 -4.96 -2.60
C PRO A 91 12.45 -3.80 -1.75
N LYS A 92 13.35 -4.12 -0.81
CA LYS A 92 14.02 -3.19 0.13
C LYS A 92 13.15 -2.62 1.27
N LYS A 93 11.87 -2.98 1.41
CA LYS A 93 11.03 -2.53 2.54
C LYS A 93 10.08 -3.62 3.02
N LYS A 94 9.92 -3.73 4.34
CA LYS A 94 8.96 -4.64 4.98
C LYS A 94 8.11 -3.87 5.97
N LYS A 95 6.78 -4.00 5.87
CA LYS A 95 5.84 -3.42 6.82
C LYS A 95 5.03 -4.54 7.45
N CYS A 96 4.92 -4.52 8.76
CA CYS A 96 4.19 -5.52 9.54
C CYS A 96 3.28 -4.83 10.55
N LEU A 97 2.10 -5.41 10.77
CA LEU A 97 1.17 -5.03 11.83
C LEU A 97 0.78 -6.28 12.64
N LEU A 98 0.49 -6.08 13.92
CA LEU A 98 0.03 -7.14 14.83
C LEU A 98 -1.49 -7.28 14.73
N SER A 99 -1.96 -8.46 14.40
CA SER A 99 -3.37 -8.86 14.53
C SER A 99 -3.78 -8.96 16.00
N ILE A 100 -5.06 -8.75 16.30
CA ILE A 100 -5.61 -8.90 17.67
C ILE A 100 -5.68 -10.35 18.14
N CYS A 101 -5.53 -11.29 17.21
CA CYS A 101 -5.73 -12.71 17.39
C CYS A 101 -4.59 -13.49 16.72
N ASP A 102 -4.26 -14.63 17.31
CA ASP A 102 -3.40 -15.61 16.67
C ASP A 102 -4.22 -16.43 15.68
N THR A 103 -3.89 -16.33 14.40
CA THR A 103 -4.55 -17.11 13.34
C THR A 103 -4.05 -18.55 13.28
N ASN A 104 -2.90 -18.88 13.91
CA ASN A 104 -2.16 -20.13 13.76
C ASN A 104 -1.85 -20.49 12.28
N ILE A 105 -1.81 -19.47 11.42
CA ILE A 105 -1.49 -19.59 10.00
C ILE A 105 -0.11 -18.99 9.78
N THR A 106 0.76 -19.74 9.13
CA THR A 106 1.95 -19.19 8.50
C THR A 106 1.82 -19.37 6.99
N LYS A 107 1.68 -18.27 6.27
CA LYS A 107 1.49 -18.28 4.82
C LYS A 107 2.19 -17.09 4.18
N THR A 108 2.89 -17.38 3.08
CA THR A 108 3.47 -16.36 2.21
C THR A 108 2.77 -16.47 0.85
N ILE A 109 2.35 -15.34 0.30
CA ILE A 109 1.65 -15.21 -0.98
C ILE A 109 2.39 -14.16 -1.80
N ASP A 110 2.80 -14.52 -3.01
CA ASP A 110 3.40 -13.57 -3.94
C ASP A 110 2.31 -12.64 -4.49
N LEU A 111 2.50 -11.32 -4.31
CA LEU A 111 1.55 -10.30 -4.74
C LEU A 111 1.50 -10.17 -6.26
N SER A 112 2.58 -10.51 -6.97
CA SER A 112 2.64 -10.49 -8.43
C SER A 112 1.80 -11.60 -9.07
N GLU A 113 1.38 -12.58 -8.26
CA GLU A 113 0.66 -13.75 -8.73
C GLU A 113 -0.82 -13.77 -8.38
N ILE A 114 -1.37 -12.73 -7.77
CA ILE A 114 -2.75 -12.73 -7.27
C ILE A 114 -3.52 -11.48 -7.70
N ILE A 115 -4.85 -11.60 -7.79
CA ILE A 115 -5.75 -10.46 -8.07
C ILE A 115 -6.52 -10.07 -6.80
N TYR A 116 -6.72 -11.02 -5.89
CA TYR A 116 -7.40 -10.77 -4.63
C TYR A 116 -6.93 -11.76 -3.57
N ILE A 117 -7.09 -11.36 -2.31
CA ILE A 117 -6.89 -12.16 -1.12
C ILE A 117 -8.25 -12.36 -0.49
N ASN A 118 -8.67 -13.61 -0.32
CA ASN A 118 -9.85 -13.96 0.45
C ASN A 118 -9.45 -14.30 1.88
N VAL A 119 -10.11 -13.69 2.85
CA VAL A 119 -10.02 -14.00 4.27
C VAL A 119 -11.36 -14.58 4.71
N ALA A 120 -11.36 -15.85 5.08
CA ALA A 120 -12.56 -16.56 5.47
C ALA A 120 -12.39 -17.32 6.79
N LYS A 121 -13.46 -17.32 7.60
CA LYS A 121 -13.65 -18.16 8.78
C LYS A 121 -15.01 -18.85 8.66
N TYR A 122 -15.03 -20.17 8.75
CA TYR A 122 -16.26 -20.96 8.60
C TYR A 122 -16.73 -21.45 9.97
N HIS A 123 -18.04 -21.42 10.19
CA HIS A 123 -18.67 -21.71 11.48
C HIS A 123 -18.39 -23.11 12.05
N GLN A 124 -17.87 -24.04 11.23
CA GLN A 124 -17.54 -25.41 11.64
C GLN A 124 -16.08 -25.62 12.05
N ASN A 125 -15.16 -24.75 11.64
CA ASN A 125 -13.76 -24.82 12.02
C ASN A 125 -13.35 -23.41 12.43
N ASP A 126 -13.07 -23.17 13.72
CA ASP A 126 -12.54 -21.89 14.22
C ASP A 126 -11.21 -21.46 13.57
N THR A 127 -10.71 -22.24 12.61
CA THR A 127 -9.62 -21.92 11.71
C THR A 127 -10.00 -20.78 10.77
N ILE A 128 -9.23 -19.70 10.85
CA ILE A 128 -9.18 -18.69 9.80
C ILE A 128 -8.41 -19.29 8.62
N SER A 129 -8.74 -18.83 7.43
CA SER A 129 -8.16 -19.32 6.21
C SER A 129 -7.97 -18.17 5.24
N VAL A 130 -6.78 -18.12 4.64
CA VAL A 130 -6.37 -17.02 3.76
C VAL A 130 -5.79 -17.60 2.49
N TRP A 131 -6.26 -17.15 1.34
CA TRP A 131 -5.75 -17.54 0.03
C TRP A 131 -5.76 -16.37 -0.93
N GLY A 132 -4.84 -16.42 -1.89
CA GLY A 132 -4.81 -15.51 -3.01
C GLY A 132 -4.99 -16.30 -4.29
N ASP A 133 -5.88 -15.85 -5.14
CA ASP A 133 -6.26 -16.52 -6.38
C ASP A 133 -6.17 -15.53 -7.55
N ARG A 134 -5.79 -16.03 -8.74
CA ARG A 134 -6.07 -15.34 -10.00
C ARG A 134 -7.45 -15.78 -10.48
N ILE A 135 -8.51 -15.02 -10.21
CA ILE A 135 -9.72 -15.16 -11.03
C ILE A 135 -9.44 -14.37 -12.31
N PRO A 136 -9.34 -15.01 -13.49
CA PRO A 136 -9.37 -14.27 -14.73
C PRO A 136 -10.70 -13.51 -14.79
N VAL A 137 -10.63 -12.18 -14.87
CA VAL A 137 -11.80 -11.33 -15.03
C VAL A 137 -12.31 -11.53 -16.45
N ASN A 138 -13.06 -12.61 -16.68
CA ASN A 138 -13.87 -12.74 -17.88
C ASN A 138 -15.08 -11.83 -17.68
N THR A 139 -14.96 -10.58 -18.13
CA THR A 139 -16.01 -9.56 -18.04
C THR A 139 -17.20 -9.96 -18.93
N THR A 140 -18.14 -10.72 -18.36
CA THR A 140 -19.55 -10.53 -18.68
C THR A 140 -20.22 -10.00 -17.42
N TYR A 141 -20.29 -8.68 -17.35
CA TYR A 141 -21.11 -7.95 -16.39
C TYR A 141 -22.57 -8.41 -16.57
N VAL A 142 -23.10 -9.21 -15.66
CA VAL A 142 -24.55 -9.33 -15.50
C VAL A 142 -24.94 -8.33 -14.41
N SER A 143 -25.59 -7.24 -14.83
CA SER A 143 -26.03 -6.16 -13.95
C SER A 143 -26.96 -6.68 -12.84
N PRO A 144 -26.81 -6.25 -11.58
CA PRO A 144 -27.78 -6.54 -10.54
C PRO A 144 -28.77 -5.36 -10.46
N PHE A 145 -29.85 -5.39 -11.25
CA PHE A 145 -31.07 -4.61 -10.95
C PHE A 145 -32.20 -5.02 -11.90
N GLN A 146 -33.15 -5.82 -11.41
CA GLN A 146 -34.56 -5.45 -11.41
C GLN A 146 -35.20 -6.01 -10.14
N ASN A 147 -35.77 -5.07 -9.40
CA ASN A 147 -36.29 -5.14 -8.06
C ASN A 147 -37.81 -5.32 -8.15
N GLY A 148 -38.38 -6.19 -7.32
CA GLY A 148 -39.77 -6.11 -6.86
C GLY A 148 -40.85 -6.63 -7.83
N THR A 149 -41.65 -7.57 -7.36
CA THR A 149 -42.87 -7.24 -6.60
C THR A 149 -43.32 -8.44 -5.77
N ALA A 150 -43.56 -8.19 -4.48
CA ALA A 150 -44.44 -9.00 -3.66
C ALA A 150 -45.87 -8.95 -4.22
N ASN A 151 -46.62 -10.05 -4.12
CA ASN A 151 -48.03 -10.05 -3.78
C ASN A 151 -48.50 -11.48 -3.47
N ASP A 152 -48.78 -11.71 -2.19
CA ASP A 152 -50.01 -12.26 -1.61
C ASP A 152 -50.73 -13.43 -2.30
N THR A 153 -50.91 -14.48 -1.49
CA THR A 153 -52.18 -15.18 -1.20
C THR A 153 -53.38 -14.89 -2.12
N ASP A 154 -53.93 -15.92 -2.77
CA ASP A 154 -55.29 -16.38 -2.44
C ASP A 154 -55.70 -17.69 -3.13
N SER A 155 -56.71 -18.29 -2.53
CA SER A 155 -57.33 -19.60 -2.74
C SER A 155 -57.98 -19.82 -4.11
N GLY A 156 -58.01 -21.09 -4.55
CA GLY A 156 -58.78 -21.60 -5.68
C GLY A 156 -58.48 -23.07 -5.96
#